data_AF-A0A2V9B4C8-F1
#
_entry.id   AF-A0A2V9B4C8-F1
#
_cell.length_a   1.000
_cell.length_b   1.000
_cell.length_c   1.000
_cell.angle_alpha   90.00
_cell.angle_beta   90.00
_cell.angle_gamma   90.00
#
_symmetry.space_group_name_H-M   'P 1'
#
loop_
_entity.id
_entity.type
_entity.pdbx_description
1 polymer ?
#
loop_
_entity_poly.entity_id
_entity_poly.type
_entity_poly.pdbx_seq_one_letter_code
_entity_poly.pdbx_strand_id
1 'polypeptide(L)'
;MRRILFYPLIGVLAVALVGSGGRLANVATAVCLGLSILFCKRLIVDFGIIAGGGIAALPFVNIPAASLQYLASLTRPHDAFGTRTDLMQFGLQTFLEHPLFGVGIQGYRYVTPNPLTYNFPHNLLLELGAELGAFAVISFLLLAFCSFRELFRLLREYNPHYFALERT
;
A
#
# COMPACT_ATOMS: atom_id res chain seq x y z
N MET A 1 6.92 33.13 4.55
CA MET A 1 8.27 32.64 4.20
C MET A 1 8.57 31.23 4.72
N ARG A 2 8.41 30.90 6.01
CA ARG A 2 8.75 29.56 6.56
C ARG A 2 8.08 28.35 5.87
N ARG A 3 6.87 28.49 5.32
CA ARG A 3 6.12 27.37 4.69
C ARG A 3 6.72 26.86 3.38
N ILE A 4 7.38 27.74 2.62
CA ILE A 4 7.96 27.42 1.30
C ILE A 4 9.11 26.40 1.44
N LEU A 5 9.82 26.42 2.58
CA LEU A 5 10.90 25.48 2.89
C LEU A 5 10.41 24.02 2.96
N PHE A 6 9.12 23.79 3.18
CA PHE A 6 8.55 22.44 3.28
C PHE A 6 8.01 21.90 1.94
N TYR A 7 7.80 22.74 0.93
CA TYR A 7 7.31 22.29 -0.38
C TYR A 7 8.17 21.23 -1.08
N PRO A 8 9.52 21.30 -1.10
CA PRO A 8 10.32 20.24 -1.71
C PRO A 8 10.17 18.91 -0.95
N LEU A 9 10.11 18.94 0.38
CA LEU A 9 9.90 17.75 1.20
C LEU A 9 8.53 17.12 0.92
N ILE A 10 7.47 17.94 0.88
CA ILE A 10 6.11 17.49 0.54
C ILE A 10 6.07 16.90 -0.86
N GLY A 11 6.75 17.53 -1.83
CA GLY A 11 6.86 17.03 -3.20
C GLY A 11 7.53 15.65 -3.27
N VAL A 12 8.65 15.45 -2.58
CA VAL A 12 9.32 14.15 -2.51
C VAL A 12 8.43 13.08 -1.88
N LEU A 13 7.76 13.41 -0.77
CA LEU A 13 6.83 12.48 -0.11
C LEU A 13 5.63 12.13 -1.01
N ALA A 14 5.08 13.09 -1.74
CA ALA A 14 3.99 12.87 -2.67
C ALA A 14 4.39 11.95 -3.83
N VAL A 15 5.57 12.17 -4.42
CA VAL A 15 6.12 11.31 -5.48
C VAL A 15 6.39 9.90 -4.95
N ALA A 16 6.99 9.76 -3.76
CA ALA A 16 7.23 8.47 -3.13
C ALA A 16 5.92 7.72 -2.84
N LEU A 17 4.88 8.42 -2.40
CA LEU A 17 3.57 7.84 -2.13
C LEU A 17 2.92 7.29 -3.40
N VAL A 18 2.90 8.07 -4.49
CA VAL A 18 2.40 7.61 -5.78
C VAL A 18 3.22 6.45 -6.32
N GLY A 19 4.55 6.54 -6.23
CA GLY A 19 5.49 5.50 -6.68
C GLY A 19 5.42 4.19 -5.87
N SER A 20 4.91 4.21 -4.64
CA SER A 20 4.73 3.00 -3.82
C SER A 20 3.73 1.99 -4.42
N GLY A 21 2.86 2.46 -5.32
CA GLY A 21 1.77 1.64 -5.87
C GLY A 21 0.70 1.27 -4.83
N GLY A 22 0.69 1.89 -3.65
CA GLY A 22 -0.32 1.73 -2.61
C GLY A 22 -1.64 2.38 -3.01
N ARG A 23 -2.57 1.61 -3.58
CA ARG A 23 -3.83 2.14 -4.15
C ARG A 23 -4.74 2.77 -3.09
N LEU A 24 -4.89 2.15 -1.92
CA LEU A 24 -5.67 2.72 -0.82
C LEU A 24 -5.02 4.00 -0.26
N ALA A 25 -3.69 4.04 -0.21
CA ALA A 25 -2.96 5.22 0.23
C ALA A 25 -3.15 6.39 -0.76
N ASN A 26 -3.15 6.13 -2.07
CA ASN A 26 -3.41 7.13 -3.09
C ASN A 26 -4.85 7.66 -3.03
N VAL A 27 -5.84 6.77 -2.85
CA VAL A 27 -7.25 7.17 -2.68
C VAL A 27 -7.45 7.99 -1.40
N ALA A 28 -6.92 7.52 -0.27
CA ALA A 28 -6.99 8.24 1.00
C ALA A 28 -6.35 9.63 0.88
N THR A 29 -5.22 9.73 0.19
CA THR A 29 -4.57 11.01 -0.09
C THR A 29 -5.47 11.90 -0.92
N ALA A 30 -6.00 11.43 -2.05
CA ALA A 30 -6.91 12.23 -2.87
C ALA A 30 -8.12 12.76 -2.07
N VAL A 31 -8.72 11.92 -1.21
CA VAL A 31 -9.82 12.30 -0.33
C VAL A 31 -9.38 13.34 0.69
N CYS A 32 -8.27 13.11 1.40
CA CYS A 32 -7.73 14.05 2.38
C CYS A 32 -7.40 15.40 1.75
N LEU A 33 -6.79 15.41 0.56
CA LEU A 33 -6.47 16.64 -0.17
C LEU A 33 -7.74 17.36 -0.63
N GLY A 34 -8.73 16.63 -1.15
CA GLY A 34 -10.03 17.18 -1.54
C GLY A 34 -10.76 17.83 -0.36
N LEU A 35 -10.87 17.11 0.76
CA LEU A 35 -11.46 17.65 2.00
C LEU A 35 -10.68 18.87 2.51
N SER A 36 -9.35 18.80 2.51
CA SER A 36 -8.51 19.92 2.95
C SER A 36 -8.72 21.17 2.09
N ILE A 37 -8.87 21.01 0.77
CA ILE A 37 -9.16 22.13 -0.14
C ILE A 37 -10.55 22.72 0.11
N LEU A 38 -11.57 21.87 0.33
CA LEU A 38 -12.94 22.30 0.60
C LEU A 38 -13.04 23.12 1.90
N PHE A 39 -12.38 22.66 2.97
CA PHE A 39 -12.45 23.30 4.29
C PHE A 39 -11.41 24.42 4.48
N CYS A 40 -10.31 24.41 3.72
CA CYS A 40 -9.23 25.38 3.85
C CYS A 40 -8.84 25.93 2.48
N LYS A 41 -9.68 26.83 1.94
CA LYS A 41 -9.48 27.47 0.62
C LYS A 41 -8.09 28.08 0.41
N ARG A 42 -7.39 28.45 1.49
CA ARG A 42 -6.00 28.96 1.45
C ARG A 42 -5.00 27.92 0.90
N LEU A 43 -5.27 26.63 1.07
CA LEU A 43 -4.43 25.54 0.56
C LEU A 43 -4.46 25.42 -0.97
N ILE A 44 -5.45 26.00 -1.66
CA ILE A 44 -5.52 25.99 -3.13
C ILE A 44 -4.27 26.64 -3.73
N VAL A 45 -3.80 27.74 -3.13
CA VAL A 45 -2.60 28.44 -3.58
C VAL A 45 -1.36 27.59 -3.33
N ASP A 46 -1.26 26.97 -2.15
CA ASP A 46 -0.13 26.07 -1.81
C ASP A 46 -0.06 24.89 -2.80
N PHE A 47 -1.21 24.30 -3.12
CA PHE A 47 -1.33 23.26 -4.14
C PHE A 47 -0.94 23.72 -5.52
N GLY A 48 -1.43 24.90 -5.94
CA GLY A 48 -1.08 25.49 -7.23
C GLY A 48 0.42 25.72 -7.36
N ILE A 49 1.09 26.17 -6.29
CA ILE A 49 2.54 26.35 -6.27
C ILE A 49 3.27 25.02 -6.37
N ILE A 50 2.87 24.00 -5.60
CA ILE A 50 3.53 22.68 -5.63
C ILE A 50 3.31 22.00 -6.98
N ALA A 51 2.08 21.97 -7.49
CA ALA A 51 1.75 21.36 -8.78
C ALA A 51 2.40 22.11 -9.95
N GLY A 52 2.28 23.44 -9.97
CA GLY A 52 2.89 24.28 -10.99
C GLY A 52 4.42 24.20 -10.99
N GLY A 53 5.04 24.23 -9.80
CA GLY A 53 6.48 24.05 -9.63
C GLY A 53 6.95 22.65 -10.06
N GLY A 54 6.19 21.61 -9.73
CA GLY A 54 6.45 20.25 -10.17
C GLY A 54 6.42 20.11 -11.69
N ILE A 55 5.37 20.65 -12.35
CA ILE A 55 5.24 20.63 -13.82
C ILE A 55 6.37 21.42 -14.48
N ALA A 56 6.69 22.61 -13.97
CA ALA A 56 7.78 23.44 -14.49
C ALA A 56 9.16 22.78 -14.32
N ALA A 57 9.33 21.91 -13.32
CA ALA A 57 10.56 21.17 -13.08
C ALA A 57 10.73 19.94 -14.00
N LEU A 58 9.65 19.38 -14.56
CA LEU A 58 9.70 18.20 -15.43
C LEU A 58 10.75 18.25 -16.55
N PRO A 59 10.90 19.33 -17.34
CA PRO A 59 11.92 19.37 -18.41
C PRO A 59 13.36 19.36 -17.89
N PHE A 60 13.59 19.67 -16.61
CA PHE A 60 14.91 19.71 -16.00
C PHE A 60 15.28 18.41 -15.26
N VAL A 61 14.32 17.50 -15.10
CA VAL A 61 14.52 16.22 -14.40
C VAL A 61 14.61 15.10 -15.44
N ASN A 62 15.72 14.38 -15.45
CA ASN A 62 15.87 13.18 -16.28
C ASN A 62 15.09 12.03 -15.63
N ILE A 63 13.84 11.84 -16.05
CA ILE A 63 12.96 10.79 -15.55
C ILE A 63 13.29 9.48 -16.29
N PRO A 64 13.65 8.39 -15.59
CA PRO A 64 13.88 7.11 -16.21
C PRO A 64 12.67 6.62 -17.01
N ALA A 65 12.90 6.02 -18.17
CA ALA A 65 11.82 5.50 -19.03
C ALA A 65 10.90 4.51 -18.29
N ALA A 66 11.44 3.73 -17.36
CA ALA A 66 10.67 2.83 -16.50
C ALA A 66 9.61 3.56 -15.65
N SER A 67 9.93 4.74 -15.11
CA SER A 67 8.99 5.55 -14.33
C SER A 67 7.89 6.14 -15.20
N LEU A 68 8.21 6.55 -16.44
CA LEU A 68 7.20 7.00 -17.40
C LEU A 68 6.27 5.86 -17.83
N GLN A 69 6.82 4.67 -18.08
CA GLN A 69 6.04 3.47 -18.39
C GLN A 69 5.10 3.09 -17.23
N TYR A 70 5.58 3.18 -15.99
CA TYR A 70 4.74 2.96 -14.82
C TYR A 70 3.61 3.99 -14.73
N LEU A 71 3.88 5.29 -14.86
CA LEU A 71 2.85 6.32 -14.87
C LEU A 71 1.84 6.12 -16.01
N ALA A 72 2.30 5.68 -17.19
CA ALA A 72 1.44 5.33 -18.30
C ALA A 72 0.61 4.06 -18.03
N SER A 73 1.11 3.10 -17.25
CA SER A 73 0.29 1.96 -16.82
C SER A 73 -0.84 2.37 -15.88
N LEU A 74 -0.65 3.41 -15.05
CA LEU A 74 -1.70 3.90 -14.13
C LEU A 74 -2.93 4.46 -14.88
N THR A 75 -2.76 4.93 -16.11
CA THR A 75 -3.89 5.41 -16.95
C THR A 75 -4.59 4.27 -17.71
N ARG A 76 -4.04 3.06 -17.65
CA ARG A 76 -4.60 1.86 -18.28
C ARG A 76 -5.01 0.86 -17.19
N PRO A 77 -6.30 0.81 -16.80
CA PRO A 77 -6.75 -0.06 -15.72
C PRO A 77 -6.29 -1.51 -15.91
N HIS A 78 -6.38 -2.06 -17.12
CA HIS A 78 -5.96 -3.45 -17.36
C HIS A 78 -4.46 -3.69 -17.08
N ASP A 79 -3.57 -2.76 -17.42
CA ASP A 79 -2.13 -2.90 -17.20
C ASP A 79 -1.77 -2.61 -15.73
N ALA A 80 -2.46 -1.65 -15.09
CA ALA A 80 -2.29 -1.32 -13.68
C ALA A 80 -2.79 -2.41 -12.73
N PHE A 81 -3.86 -3.13 -13.10
CA PHE A 81 -4.51 -4.17 -12.29
C PHE A 81 -4.09 -5.59 -12.68
N GLY A 82 -3.79 -5.86 -13.94
CA GLY A 82 -3.64 -7.21 -14.50
C GLY A 82 -2.63 -8.06 -13.76
N THR A 83 -1.35 -7.64 -13.74
CA THR A 83 -0.28 -8.45 -13.13
C THR A 83 -0.57 -8.86 -11.69
N ARG A 84 -0.93 -7.93 -10.79
CA ARG A 84 -1.23 -8.27 -9.39
C ARG A 84 -2.50 -9.10 -9.22
N THR A 85 -3.55 -8.81 -9.99
CA THR A 85 -4.81 -9.56 -9.90
C THR A 85 -4.62 -10.98 -10.40
N ASP A 86 -3.89 -11.17 -11.50
CA ASP A 86 -3.58 -12.48 -12.07
C ASP A 86 -2.73 -13.31 -11.10
N LEU A 87 -1.74 -12.69 -10.45
CA LEU A 87 -0.92 -13.29 -9.38
C LEU A 87 -1.77 -13.74 -8.19
N MET A 88 -2.67 -12.89 -7.70
CA MET A 88 -3.56 -13.23 -6.59
C MET A 88 -4.54 -14.34 -6.98
N GLN A 89 -5.10 -14.28 -8.20
CA GLN A 89 -6.03 -15.28 -8.70
C GLN A 89 -5.34 -16.64 -8.86
N PHE A 90 -4.10 -16.63 -9.38
CA PHE A 90 -3.29 -17.83 -9.47
C PHE A 90 -2.96 -18.38 -8.07
N GLY A 91 -2.62 -17.54 -7.09
CA GLY A 91 -2.40 -17.99 -5.70
C GLY A 91 -3.64 -18.60 -5.05
N LEU A 92 -4.82 -18.04 -5.33
CA LEU A 92 -6.07 -18.66 -4.90
C LEU A 92 -6.28 -20.02 -5.57
N GLN A 93 -6.03 -20.13 -6.87
CA GLN A 93 -6.12 -21.39 -7.59
C GLN A 93 -5.15 -22.44 -7.03
N THR A 94 -3.87 -22.08 -6.84
CA THR A 94 -2.86 -22.97 -6.25
C THR A 94 -3.28 -23.45 -4.85
N PHE A 95 -3.85 -22.56 -4.03
CA PHE A 95 -4.38 -22.95 -2.73
C PHE A 95 -5.56 -23.93 -2.85
N LEU A 96 -6.47 -23.71 -3.79
CA LEU A 96 -7.61 -24.61 -4.00
C LEU A 96 -7.18 -25.99 -4.55
N GLU A 97 -6.12 -26.04 -5.33
CA GLU A 97 -5.52 -27.29 -5.83
C GLU A 97 -4.74 -28.04 -4.74
N HIS A 98 -4.08 -27.33 -3.83
CA HIS A 98 -3.25 -27.89 -2.75
C HIS A 98 -3.65 -27.36 -1.35
N PRO A 99 -4.88 -27.59 -0.87
CA PRO A 99 -5.44 -26.85 0.27
C PRO A 99 -4.83 -27.21 1.63
N LEU A 100 -4.29 -28.42 1.79
CA LEU A 100 -3.80 -28.88 3.10
C LEU A 100 -2.35 -28.51 3.35
N PHE A 101 -1.48 -28.72 2.35
CA PHE A 101 -0.02 -28.58 2.49
C PHE A 101 0.61 -27.55 1.54
N GLY A 102 -0.17 -27.00 0.60
CA GLY A 102 0.35 -26.12 -0.43
C GLY A 102 1.37 -26.80 -1.35
N VAL A 103 2.11 -25.99 -2.10
CA VAL A 103 3.15 -26.43 -3.04
C VAL A 103 4.58 -26.41 -2.46
N GLY A 104 4.71 -26.15 -1.16
CA GLY A 104 6.00 -26.01 -0.46
C GLY A 104 6.51 -24.57 -0.41
N ILE A 105 7.46 -24.32 0.50
CA ILE A 105 8.09 -23.00 0.69
C ILE A 105 8.83 -22.57 -0.57
N GLN A 106 8.58 -21.35 -1.05
CA GLN A 106 9.01 -20.85 -2.36
C GLN A 106 8.50 -21.68 -3.54
N GLY A 107 7.53 -22.57 -3.34
CA GLY A 107 6.95 -23.42 -4.39
C GLY A 107 6.15 -22.61 -5.40
N TYR A 108 5.56 -21.49 -4.98
CA TYR A 108 4.70 -20.65 -5.82
C TYR A 108 5.38 -20.20 -7.12
N ARG A 109 6.65 -19.77 -7.02
CA ARG A 109 7.43 -19.33 -8.19
C ARG A 109 7.72 -20.44 -9.20
N TYR A 110 7.61 -21.71 -8.82
CA TYR A 110 7.90 -22.84 -9.70
C TYR A 110 6.65 -23.37 -10.42
N VAL A 111 5.48 -23.10 -9.86
CA VAL A 111 4.20 -23.49 -10.47
C VAL A 111 3.59 -22.36 -11.32
N THR A 112 4.04 -21.13 -11.13
CA THR A 112 3.57 -19.98 -11.91
C THR A 112 4.05 -20.01 -13.37
N PRO A 113 3.24 -19.52 -14.34
CA PRO A 113 3.64 -19.43 -15.74
C PRO A 113 4.80 -18.47 -16.03
N ASN A 114 5.16 -17.58 -15.09
CA ASN A 114 6.30 -16.67 -15.23
C ASN A 114 7.19 -16.62 -13.97
N PRO A 115 8.09 -17.59 -13.76
CA PRO A 115 8.89 -17.72 -12.54
C PRO A 115 9.81 -16.53 -12.23
N LEU A 116 10.21 -15.75 -13.23
CA LEU A 116 11.13 -14.62 -13.03
C LEU A 116 10.40 -13.38 -12.47
N THR A 117 9.15 -13.20 -12.89
CA THR A 117 8.35 -12.01 -12.53
C THR A 117 7.37 -12.31 -11.40
N TYR A 118 6.85 -13.54 -11.30
CA TYR A 118 5.73 -13.91 -10.43
C TYR A 118 6.17 -14.74 -9.23
N ASN A 119 6.99 -14.14 -8.37
CA ASN A 119 7.61 -14.87 -7.26
C ASN A 119 6.66 -15.18 -6.09
N PHE A 120 5.60 -14.39 -5.89
CA PHE A 120 4.63 -14.56 -4.80
C PHE A 120 3.34 -13.79 -5.09
N PRO A 121 2.16 -14.19 -4.58
CA PRO A 121 0.85 -13.64 -4.95
C PRO A 121 0.58 -12.21 -4.42
N HIS A 122 1.57 -11.53 -3.83
CA HIS A 122 1.44 -10.18 -3.23
C HIS A 122 0.33 -10.04 -2.18
N ASN A 123 -0.06 -11.16 -1.55
CA ASN A 123 -1.00 -11.20 -0.45
C ASN A 123 -0.55 -12.30 0.51
N LEU A 124 -0.23 -11.92 1.75
CA LEU A 124 0.35 -12.83 2.74
C LEU A 124 -0.52 -14.06 3.01
N LEU A 125 -1.86 -13.91 3.05
CA LEU A 125 -2.76 -15.05 3.29
C LEU A 125 -2.78 -16.01 2.10
N LEU A 126 -2.76 -15.48 0.87
CA LEU A 126 -2.69 -16.30 -0.34
C LEU A 126 -1.33 -16.97 -0.49
N GLU A 127 -0.25 -16.30 -0.07
CA GLU A 127 1.10 -16.88 -0.07
C GLU A 127 1.18 -18.05 0.92
N LEU A 128 0.75 -17.83 2.17
CA LEU A 128 0.67 -18.91 3.16
C LEU A 128 -0.23 -20.06 2.70
N GLY A 129 -1.38 -19.75 2.10
CA GLY A 129 -2.30 -20.75 1.57
C GLY A 129 -1.67 -21.54 0.42
N ALA A 130 -1.18 -20.86 -0.61
CA ALA A 130 -0.61 -21.51 -1.79
C ALA A 130 0.64 -22.33 -1.45
N GLU A 131 1.52 -21.86 -0.56
CA GLU A 131 2.79 -22.52 -0.26
C GLU A 131 2.71 -23.56 0.88
N LEU A 132 1.88 -23.31 1.89
CA LEU A 132 1.86 -24.12 3.13
C LEU A 132 0.47 -24.66 3.49
N GLY A 133 -0.57 -24.26 2.75
CA GLY A 133 -1.93 -24.73 2.95
C GLY A 133 -2.68 -24.07 4.12
N ALA A 134 -3.86 -24.62 4.40
CA ALA A 134 -4.84 -24.04 5.32
C ALA A 134 -4.34 -23.99 6.76
N PHE A 135 -3.51 -24.95 7.19
CA PHE A 135 -2.96 -24.95 8.54
C PHE A 135 -2.11 -23.70 8.81
N ALA A 136 -1.25 -23.31 7.86
CA ALA A 136 -0.45 -22.10 8.00
C ALA A 136 -1.32 -20.83 8.06
N VAL A 137 -2.34 -20.74 7.19
CA VAL A 137 -3.29 -19.62 7.19
C VAL A 137 -4.03 -19.53 8.52
N ILE A 138 -4.56 -20.64 9.04
CA ILE A 138 -5.29 -20.68 10.30
C ILE A 138 -4.37 -20.32 11.47
N SER A 139 -3.17 -20.90 11.55
CA SER A 139 -2.19 -20.57 12.59
C SER A 139 -1.83 -19.09 12.59
N PHE A 140 -1.62 -18.50 11.41
CA PHE A 140 -1.36 -17.07 11.28
C PHE A 140 -2.54 -16.22 11.74
N LEU A 141 -3.77 -16.55 11.33
CA LEU A 141 -4.97 -15.82 11.73
C LEU A 141 -5.21 -15.89 13.25
N LEU A 142 -4.99 -17.05 13.87
CA LEU A 142 -5.07 -17.22 15.31
C LEU A 142 -4.02 -16.36 16.04
N LEU A 143 -2.78 -16.36 15.54
CA LEU A 143 -1.71 -15.54 16.11
C LEU A 143 -2.02 -14.04 16.00
N ALA A 144 -2.50 -13.61 14.82
CA ALA A 144 -2.91 -12.23 14.60
C ALA A 144 -4.07 -11.85 15.53
N PHE A 145 -5.10 -12.70 15.63
CA PHE A 145 -6.24 -12.47 16.52
C PHE A 145 -5.82 -12.36 17.99
N CYS A 146 -5.01 -13.29 18.49
CA CYS A 146 -4.48 -13.24 19.86
C CYS A 146 -3.67 -11.97 20.10
N SER A 147 -2.82 -11.56 19.15
CA SER A 147 -2.01 -10.34 19.25
C SER A 147 -2.89 -9.09 19.36
N PHE A 148 -3.91 -8.97 18.50
CA PHE A 148 -4.84 -7.85 18.57
C PHE A 148 -5.68 -7.88 19.85
N ARG A 149 -6.13 -9.07 20.29
CA ARG A 149 -6.89 -9.21 21.53
C ARG A 149 -6.10 -8.73 22.75
N GLU A 150 -4.83 -9.11 22.85
CA GLU A 150 -3.97 -8.64 23.95
C GLU A 150 -3.67 -7.14 23.83
N LEU A 151 -3.47 -6.61 22.62
CA LEU A 151 -3.34 -5.17 22.40
C LEU A 151 -4.58 -4.41 22.90
N PHE A 152 -5.79 -4.87 22.55
CA PHE A 152 -7.03 -4.24 23.01
C PHE A 152 -7.24 -4.37 24.51
N ARG A 153 -6.82 -5.50 25.11
CA ARG A 153 -6.84 -5.68 26.57
C ARG A 153 -5.93 -4.65 27.25
N LEU A 154 -4.68 -4.51 26.78
CA LEU A 154 -3.72 -3.54 27.30
C LEU A 154 -4.21 -2.10 27.12
N LEU A 155 -4.75 -1.75 25.95
CA LEU A 155 -5.32 -0.43 25.71
C LEU A 155 -6.51 -0.13 26.62
N ARG A 156 -7.32 -1.13 26.99
CA ARG A 156 -8.43 -0.96 27.94
C ARG A 156 -7.93 -0.78 29.38
N GLU A 157 -6.93 -1.56 29.77
CA GLU A 157 -6.34 -1.53 31.12
C GLU A 157 -5.53 -0.25 31.38
N TYR A 158 -4.88 0.30 30.34
CA TYR A 158 -4.07 1.51 30.45
C TYR A 158 -4.86 2.83 30.26
N ASN A 159 -6.14 2.75 29.90
CA ASN A 159 -7.03 3.91 29.70
C ASN A 159 -7.67 4.59 30.95
N PRO A 160 -7.41 4.24 32.22
CA PRO A 160 -7.93 5.03 33.34
C PRO A 160 -7.04 6.23 33.73
N HIS A 161 -5.76 6.28 33.33
CA HIS A 161 -4.82 7.31 33.82
C HIS A 161 -4.63 8.53 32.91
N TYR A 162 -4.86 8.44 31.60
CA TYR A 162 -4.68 9.59 30.69
C TYR A 162 -5.83 10.61 30.73
N PHE A 163 -7.06 10.20 31.07
CA PHE A 163 -8.20 11.12 31.24
C PHE A 163 -8.27 11.80 32.62
N ALA A 164 -7.42 11.39 33.57
CA ALA A 164 -7.39 11.98 34.91
C ALA A 164 -6.49 13.23 35.00
N LEU A 165 -5.50 13.36 34.12
CA LEU A 165 -4.56 14.50 34.09
C LEU A 165 -5.06 15.72 33.29
N GLU A 166 -6.18 15.59 32.56
CA GLU A 166 -6.88 16.73 31.94
C GLU A 166 -7.96 17.36 32.84
N ARG A 167 -8.12 16.85 34.09
CA ARG A 167 -9.14 17.33 35.05
C ARG A 167 -8.56 17.82 36.39
N THR A 168 -7.34 18.35 36.39
CA THR A 168 -6.80 19.13 37.51
C THR A 168 -6.30 20.48 37.04
#